data_AF-A0A7X2MGJ4-F1
#
_entry.id   AF-A0A7X2MGJ4-F1
#
_cell.length_a   1.000
_cell.length_b   1.000
_cell.length_c   1.000
_cell.angle_alpha   90.00
_cell.angle_beta   90.00
_cell.angle_gamma   90.00
#
_symmetry.space_group_name_H-M   'P 1'
#
loop_
_entity.id
_entity.type
_entity.pdbx_description
1 polymer ?
#
loop_
_entity_poly.entity_id
_entity_poly.type
_entity_poly.pdbx_seq_one_letter_code
_entity_poly.pdbx_strand_id
1 'polypeptide(L)'
;MTNKPTNCLLGGALGDSLGYPVEFSSYREIQQNNPSGITFINFSEPVLISDDTQMSLFTASALLISDNYLTNLWDCYQDWLETQWKTDKQSMTHKPVSKLVDFQELFNSREPGRTCLMTLAQQKPGNLQHPINNSKGCGGIMRVAPIGFIDEDENIIAQLGAESSALTHG
;
A
#
# COMPACT_ATOMS: atom_id res chain seq x y z
N MET A 1 -2.25 25.43 -10.91
CA MET A 1 -1.25 24.52 -10.29
C MET A 1 -1.74 23.10 -10.49
N THR A 2 -0.99 22.27 -11.18
CA THR A 2 -1.27 20.84 -11.31
C THR A 2 -1.26 20.19 -9.92
N ASN A 3 -2.28 19.42 -9.59
CA ASN A 3 -2.37 18.71 -8.31
C ASN A 3 -1.40 17.51 -8.31
N LYS A 4 -0.11 17.79 -8.13
CA LYS A 4 0.99 16.81 -8.21
C LYS A 4 0.77 15.59 -7.31
N PRO A 5 0.36 15.73 -6.03
CA PRO A 5 0.07 14.57 -5.18
C PRO A 5 -1.02 13.68 -5.78
N THR A 6 -2.17 14.25 -6.17
CA THR A 6 -3.26 13.48 -6.77
C THR A 6 -2.84 12.79 -8.07
N ASN A 7 -2.09 13.47 -8.94
CA ASN A 7 -1.63 12.86 -10.19
C ASN A 7 -0.62 11.73 -9.95
N CYS A 8 0.24 11.86 -8.92
CA CYS A 8 1.19 10.81 -8.55
C CYS A 8 0.46 9.57 -8.03
N LEU A 9 -0.48 9.74 -7.10
CA LEU A 9 -1.27 8.63 -6.55
C LEU A 9 -2.14 7.97 -7.62
N LEU A 10 -2.77 8.76 -8.50
CA LEU A 10 -3.53 8.23 -9.62
C LEU A 10 -2.65 7.45 -10.60
N GLY A 11 -1.46 7.96 -10.93
CA GLY A 11 -0.51 7.25 -11.80
C GLY A 11 -0.06 5.92 -11.21
N GLY A 12 0.22 5.88 -9.90
CA GLY A 12 0.52 4.65 -9.18
C GLY A 12 -0.63 3.64 -9.25
N ALA A 13 -1.86 4.10 -8.95
CA ALA A 13 -3.05 3.25 -9.00
C ALA A 13 -3.34 2.70 -10.40
N LEU A 14 -3.17 3.52 -11.45
CA LEU A 14 -3.32 3.06 -12.83
C LEU A 14 -2.25 2.03 -13.21
N GLY A 15 -1.00 2.22 -12.76
CA GLY A 15 0.09 1.27 -12.98
C GLY A 15 -0.18 -0.07 -12.28
N ASP A 16 -0.55 -0.01 -11.01
CA ASP A 16 -0.98 -1.17 -10.21
C ASP A 16 -2.13 -1.91 -10.90
N SER A 17 -3.22 -1.21 -11.25
CA SER A 17 -4.38 -1.83 -11.91
C SER A 17 -4.07 -2.47 -13.27
N LEU A 18 -3.10 -1.97 -14.03
CA LEU A 18 -2.66 -2.60 -15.28
C LEU A 18 -1.74 -3.81 -15.04
N GLY A 19 -0.91 -3.76 -14.00
CA GLY A 19 0.05 -4.82 -13.66
C GLY A 19 -0.59 -5.99 -12.92
N TYR A 20 -1.57 -5.71 -12.06
CA TYR A 20 -2.20 -6.68 -11.17
C TYR A 20 -2.76 -7.92 -11.90
N PRO A 21 -3.51 -7.79 -13.01
CA PRO A 21 -4.04 -8.96 -13.73
C PRO A 21 -2.98 -9.90 -14.33
N VAL A 22 -1.73 -9.44 -14.46
CA VAL A 22 -0.64 -10.20 -15.07
C VAL A 22 0.51 -10.48 -14.11
N GLU A 23 0.36 -10.19 -12.82
CA GLU A 23 1.45 -10.20 -11.82
C GLU A 23 2.25 -11.52 -11.80
N PHE A 24 1.57 -12.65 -11.96
CA PHE A 24 2.20 -13.98 -11.96
C PHE A 24 2.45 -14.56 -13.35
N SER A 25 2.19 -13.78 -14.40
CA SER A 25 2.47 -14.18 -15.77
C SER A 25 3.95 -13.98 -16.08
N SER A 26 4.55 -14.94 -16.79
CA SER A 26 5.89 -14.75 -17.34
C SER A 26 5.87 -13.63 -18.40
N TYR A 27 7.01 -12.97 -18.59
CA TYR A 27 7.16 -11.98 -19.65
C TYR A 27 6.73 -12.51 -21.03
N ARG A 28 7.02 -13.79 -21.32
CA ARG A 28 6.62 -14.43 -22.57
C ARG A 28 5.10 -14.52 -22.71
N GLU A 29 4.39 -14.93 -21.67
CA GLU A 29 2.92 -15.01 -21.68
C GLU A 29 2.31 -13.61 -21.83
N ILE A 30 2.85 -12.61 -21.13
CA ILE A 30 2.42 -11.22 -21.26
C ILE A 30 2.56 -10.75 -22.70
N GLN A 31 3.73 -10.96 -23.32
CA GLN A 31 3.96 -10.55 -24.71
C GLN A 31 3.07 -11.29 -25.71
N GLN A 32 2.86 -12.59 -25.51
CA GLN A 32 2.04 -13.41 -26.39
C GLN A 32 0.56 -13.00 -26.35
N ASN A 33 0.05 -12.71 -25.16
CA ASN A 33 -1.36 -12.33 -24.97
C ASN A 33 -1.60 -10.83 -25.21
N ASN A 34 -0.56 -10.00 -25.13
CA ASN A 34 -0.64 -8.54 -25.26
C ASN A 34 0.44 -8.01 -26.21
N PRO A 35 0.41 -8.36 -27.52
CA PRO A 35 1.48 -8.02 -28.46
C PRO A 35 1.66 -6.51 -28.70
N SER A 36 0.66 -5.70 -28.37
CA SER A 36 0.71 -4.22 -28.45
C SER A 36 0.95 -3.55 -27.09
N GLY A 37 1.33 -4.33 -26.07
CA GLY A 37 1.38 -3.89 -24.68
C GLY A 37 0.05 -4.06 -23.94
N ILE A 38 0.11 -3.90 -22.62
CA ILE A 38 -1.07 -3.96 -21.75
C ILE A 38 -1.70 -2.57 -21.68
N THR A 39 -3.00 -2.51 -21.95
CA THR A 39 -3.82 -1.31 -21.84
C THR A 39 -5.16 -1.69 -21.23
N PHE A 40 -5.96 -0.70 -20.81
CA PHE A 40 -7.27 -0.98 -20.21
C PHE A 40 -8.25 -1.69 -21.16
N ILE A 41 -8.04 -1.64 -22.49
CA ILE A 41 -8.89 -2.35 -23.46
C ILE A 41 -8.67 -3.88 -23.46
N ASN A 42 -7.57 -4.35 -22.86
CA ASN A 42 -7.25 -5.77 -22.78
C ASN A 42 -8.14 -6.52 -21.78
N PHE A 43 -8.88 -5.79 -20.94
CA PHE A 43 -9.68 -6.37 -19.84
C PHE A 43 -11.17 -6.19 -20.11
N SER A 44 -11.94 -7.28 -19.97
CA SER A 44 -13.40 -7.29 -20.14
C SER A 44 -14.14 -6.79 -18.90
N GLU A 45 -13.52 -6.92 -17.73
CA GLU A 45 -14.01 -6.42 -16.46
C GLU A 45 -13.21 -5.18 -16.03
N PRO A 46 -13.76 -4.31 -15.18
CA PRO A 46 -13.01 -3.21 -14.59
C PRO A 46 -11.75 -3.74 -13.90
N VAL A 47 -10.59 -3.21 -14.28
CA VAL A 47 -9.36 -3.51 -13.56
C VAL A 47 -9.45 -2.98 -12.13
N LEU A 48 -8.99 -3.79 -11.20
CA LEU A 48 -8.98 -3.47 -9.79
C LEU A 48 -7.58 -3.02 -9.38
N ILE A 49 -7.50 -2.19 -8.35
CA ILE A 49 -6.25 -1.95 -7.62
C ILE A 49 -5.92 -3.15 -6.72
N SER A 50 -4.65 -3.39 -6.42
CA SER A 50 -4.16 -4.42 -5.48
C SER A 50 -3.88 -3.85 -4.07
N ASP A 51 -3.20 -4.61 -3.22
CA ASP A 51 -2.67 -4.12 -1.95
C ASP A 51 -1.71 -2.95 -2.11
N ASP A 52 -0.98 -2.82 -3.23
CA ASP A 52 -0.07 -1.70 -3.52
C ASP A 52 -0.78 -0.35 -3.35
N THR A 53 -1.91 -0.18 -4.05
CA THR A 53 -2.69 1.06 -3.97
C THR A 53 -3.45 1.14 -2.64
N GLN A 54 -4.03 0.05 -2.14
CA GLN A 54 -4.73 0.10 -0.85
C GLN A 54 -3.80 0.60 0.25
N MET A 55 -2.62 0.00 0.38
CA MET A 55 -1.62 0.41 1.36
C MET A 55 -1.11 1.84 1.11
N SER A 56 -0.94 2.25 -0.16
CA SER A 56 -0.60 3.64 -0.49
C SER A 56 -1.68 4.64 0.00
N LEU A 57 -2.96 4.29 -0.11
CA LEU A 57 -4.04 5.11 0.44
C LEU A 57 -3.97 5.18 1.96
N PHE A 58 -3.72 4.05 2.64
CA PHE A 58 -3.56 4.03 4.10
C PHE A 58 -2.31 4.81 4.57
N THR A 59 -1.21 4.80 3.80
CA THR A 59 -0.07 5.71 4.01
C THR A 59 -0.53 7.17 3.92
N ALA A 60 -1.26 7.54 2.86
CA ALA A 60 -1.77 8.91 2.71
C ALA A 60 -2.71 9.31 3.86
N SER A 61 -3.57 8.40 4.32
CA SER A 61 -4.46 8.65 5.46
C SER A 61 -3.66 8.88 6.75
N ALA A 62 -2.60 8.12 6.99
CA ALA A 62 -1.74 8.28 8.17
C ALA A 62 -1.09 9.67 8.23
N LEU A 63 -0.66 10.19 7.09
CA LEU A 63 0.01 11.50 7.00
C LEU A 63 -0.94 12.69 7.23
N LEU A 64 -2.27 12.46 7.19
CA LEU A 64 -3.27 13.47 7.53
C LEU A 64 -3.61 13.51 9.02
N ILE A 65 -3.18 12.51 9.79
CA ILE A 65 -3.40 12.46 11.23
C ILE A 65 -2.27 13.28 11.87
N SER A 66 -2.65 14.23 12.73
CA SER A 66 -1.67 14.96 13.55
C SER A 66 -0.93 14.00 14.48
N ASP A 67 0.22 14.40 15.04
CA ASP A 67 1.12 13.57 15.87
C ASP A 67 2.19 12.83 15.04
N ASN A 68 2.82 11.81 15.62
CA ASN A 68 3.96 11.11 15.06
C ASN A 68 3.61 10.31 13.79
N TYR A 69 4.26 10.64 12.66
CA TYR A 69 4.04 9.96 11.38
C TYR A 69 4.20 8.44 11.45
N LEU A 70 5.24 7.94 12.13
CA LEU A 70 5.55 6.52 12.15
C LEU A 70 4.52 5.72 12.96
N THR A 71 4.05 6.27 14.08
CA THR A 71 2.93 5.72 14.86
C THR A 71 1.65 5.70 14.02
N ASN A 72 1.31 6.83 13.38
CA ASN A 72 0.11 6.94 12.54
C ASN A 72 0.13 5.95 11.36
N LEU A 73 1.31 5.75 10.76
CA LEU A 73 1.52 4.78 9.69
C LEU A 73 1.25 3.36 10.18
N TRP A 74 1.83 2.99 11.32
CA TRP A 74 1.60 1.67 11.91
C TRP A 74 0.12 1.43 12.19
N ASP A 75 -0.56 2.38 12.84
CA ASP A 75 -1.98 2.24 13.20
C ASP A 75 -2.87 2.16 11.95
N CYS A 76 -2.59 2.96 10.90
CA CYS A 76 -3.29 2.85 9.63
C CYS A 76 -3.01 1.54 8.90
N TYR A 77 -1.81 0.96 9.03
CA TYR A 77 -1.53 -0.38 8.47
C TYR A 77 -2.24 -1.48 9.26
N GLN A 78 -2.45 -1.32 10.56
CA GLN A 78 -3.31 -2.22 11.34
C GLN A 78 -4.79 -2.12 10.92
N ASP A 79 -5.28 -0.91 10.63
CA ASP A 79 -6.61 -0.73 10.02
C ASP A 79 -6.70 -1.44 8.66
N TRP A 80 -5.70 -1.24 7.79
CA TRP A 80 -5.63 -1.94 6.50
C TRP A 80 -5.63 -3.46 6.67
N LEU A 81 -4.85 -4.01 7.60
CA LEU A 81 -4.83 -5.46 7.85
C LEU A 81 -6.22 -6.03 8.14
N GLU A 82 -7.00 -5.34 8.98
CA GLU A 82 -8.37 -5.77 9.30
C GLU A 82 -9.25 -5.77 8.03
N THR A 83 -9.11 -4.78 7.13
CA THR A 83 -9.87 -4.76 5.87
C THR A 83 -9.59 -5.98 4.97
N GLN A 84 -8.47 -6.68 5.16
CA GLN A 84 -8.15 -7.86 4.37
C GLN A 84 -8.96 -9.10 4.79
N TRP A 85 -9.38 -9.18 6.05
CA TRP A 85 -10.02 -10.39 6.62
C TRP A 85 -11.41 -10.15 7.21
N LYS A 86 -11.81 -8.87 7.37
CA LYS A 86 -13.10 -8.45 7.89
C LYS A 86 -14.07 -8.13 6.78
N THR A 87 -15.37 -8.23 7.06
CA THR A 87 -16.41 -7.91 6.09
C THR A 87 -16.62 -6.42 5.97
N ASP A 88 -16.49 -5.68 7.08
CA ASP A 88 -16.78 -4.25 7.16
C ASP A 88 -16.21 -3.66 8.46
N LYS A 89 -16.34 -2.33 8.59
CA LYS A 89 -15.92 -1.56 9.77
C LYS A 89 -16.51 -2.06 11.10
N GLN A 90 -17.75 -2.57 11.10
CA GLN A 90 -18.41 -3.00 12.34
C GLN A 90 -17.79 -4.29 12.89
N SER A 91 -17.15 -5.07 12.04
CA SER A 91 -16.47 -6.33 12.41
C SER A 91 -14.99 -6.17 12.82
N MET A 92 -14.45 -4.94 12.80
CA MET A 92 -13.07 -4.65 13.20
C MET A 92 -12.84 -4.91 14.71
N THR A 93 -11.64 -5.36 15.06
CA THR A 93 -11.30 -5.72 16.46
C THR A 93 -10.81 -4.54 17.31
N HIS A 94 -10.47 -3.42 16.69
CA HIS A 94 -10.05 -2.19 17.36
C HIS A 94 -10.78 -0.97 16.78
N LYS A 95 -10.69 0.16 17.50
CA LYS A 95 -11.23 1.43 17.01
C LYS A 95 -10.31 1.96 15.90
N PRO A 96 -10.79 2.11 14.66
CA PRO A 96 -9.94 2.55 13.57
C PRO A 96 -9.55 4.02 13.69
N VAL A 97 -8.37 4.35 13.17
CA VAL A 97 -7.83 5.71 13.10
C VAL A 97 -7.99 6.31 11.70
N SER A 98 -7.93 5.48 10.67
CA SER A 98 -8.11 5.84 9.27
C SER A 98 -9.59 5.99 8.93
N LYS A 99 -9.95 7.04 8.18
CA LYS A 99 -11.31 7.17 7.61
C LYS A 99 -11.53 6.27 6.40
N LEU A 100 -10.47 5.66 5.86
CA LEU A 100 -10.61 4.77 4.70
C LEU A 100 -11.44 3.52 5.00
N VAL A 101 -11.51 3.11 6.26
CA VAL A 101 -12.38 2.01 6.70
C VAL A 101 -13.88 2.32 6.54
N ASP A 102 -14.27 3.54 6.17
CA ASP A 102 -15.65 3.87 5.80
C ASP A 102 -15.99 3.45 4.36
N PHE A 103 -15.00 3.09 3.54
CA PHE A 103 -15.18 2.63 2.16
C PHE A 103 -15.21 1.10 2.11
N GLN A 104 -16.40 0.54 1.88
CA GLN A 104 -16.63 -0.90 1.82
C GLN A 104 -15.77 -1.60 0.75
N GLU A 105 -15.44 -0.90 -0.33
CA GLU A 105 -14.64 -1.41 -1.44
C GLU A 105 -13.20 -1.78 -1.04
N LEU A 106 -12.72 -1.22 0.07
CA LEU A 106 -11.40 -1.53 0.64
C LEU A 106 -11.41 -2.79 1.52
N PHE A 107 -12.58 -3.28 1.94
CA PHE A 107 -12.73 -4.57 2.64
C PHE A 107 -12.68 -5.74 1.65
N ASN A 108 -11.54 -5.87 0.96
CA ASN A 108 -11.34 -6.85 -0.08
C ASN A 108 -9.84 -7.16 -0.21
N SER A 109 -9.47 -8.41 0.06
CA SER A 109 -8.11 -8.91 -0.09
C SER A 109 -7.74 -9.07 -1.56
N ARG A 110 -6.77 -8.29 -2.03
CA ARG A 110 -6.32 -8.26 -3.43
C ARG A 110 -4.80 -8.47 -3.50
N GLU A 111 -4.41 -9.73 -3.34
CA GLU A 111 -3.03 -10.24 -3.32
C GLU A 111 -2.05 -9.61 -2.30
N PRO A 112 -2.45 -9.39 -1.03
CA PRO A 112 -1.55 -8.86 -0.01
C PRO A 112 -0.28 -9.71 0.18
N GLY A 113 0.88 -9.05 0.13
CA GLY A 113 2.17 -9.70 0.34
C GLY A 113 2.27 -10.42 1.68
N ARG A 114 2.64 -11.72 1.66
CA ARG A 114 2.70 -12.58 2.87
C ARG A 114 3.56 -12.00 4.00
N THR A 115 4.73 -11.45 3.67
CA THR A 115 5.61 -10.82 4.66
C THR A 115 4.89 -9.69 5.40
N CYS A 116 4.21 -8.81 4.66
CA CYS A 116 3.51 -7.68 5.22
C CYS A 116 2.38 -8.13 6.16
N LEU A 117 1.53 -9.06 5.69
CA LEU A 117 0.45 -9.62 6.50
C LEU A 117 0.97 -10.27 7.78
N MET A 118 2.00 -11.12 7.68
CA MET A 118 2.54 -11.83 8.83
C MET A 118 3.16 -10.87 9.85
N THR A 119 3.84 -9.81 9.42
CA THR A 119 4.41 -8.84 10.35
C THR A 119 3.34 -7.99 11.04
N LEU A 120 2.34 -7.50 10.31
CA LEU A 120 1.23 -6.74 10.92
C LEU A 120 0.41 -7.63 11.87
N ALA A 121 0.20 -8.91 11.53
CA ALA A 121 -0.50 -9.86 12.38
C ALA A 121 0.25 -10.17 13.69
N GLN A 122 1.58 -10.02 13.72
CA GLN A 122 2.36 -10.11 14.96
C GLN A 122 2.19 -8.89 15.88
N GLN A 123 1.57 -7.81 15.39
CA GLN A 123 1.36 -6.55 16.11
C GLN A 123 2.66 -5.96 16.69
N LYS A 124 3.79 -6.22 16.03
CA LYS A 124 5.11 -5.75 16.44
C LYS A 124 5.85 -5.13 15.26
N PRO A 125 6.03 -3.81 15.21
CA PRO A 125 6.75 -3.17 14.13
C PRO A 125 8.24 -3.52 14.15
N GLY A 126 8.83 -3.62 12.97
CA GLY A 126 10.28 -3.54 12.81
C GLY A 126 10.81 -2.12 12.89
N ASN A 127 12.13 -1.97 12.84
CA ASN A 127 12.81 -0.69 12.68
C ASN A 127 14.17 -0.89 11.97
N LEU A 128 14.80 0.21 11.59
CA LEU A 128 16.06 0.20 10.84
C LEU A 128 17.22 -0.46 11.61
N GLN A 129 17.22 -0.39 12.94
CA GLN A 129 18.28 -0.98 13.77
C GLN A 129 18.03 -2.47 14.05
N HIS A 130 16.76 -2.89 14.08
CA HIS A 130 16.32 -4.25 14.40
C HIS A 130 15.30 -4.72 13.35
N PRO A 131 15.79 -5.20 12.20
CA PRO A 131 14.96 -5.81 11.15
C PRO A 131 14.02 -6.89 11.74
N ILE A 132 12.72 -6.79 11.42
CA ILE A 132 11.71 -7.75 11.92
C ILE A 132 11.72 -9.08 11.16
N ASN A 133 12.29 -9.09 9.95
CA ASN A 133 12.50 -10.26 9.11
C ASN A 133 13.68 -10.00 8.16
N ASN A 134 13.96 -10.94 7.24
CA ASN A 134 15.00 -10.82 6.22
C ASN A 134 14.41 -10.62 4.81
N SER A 135 13.16 -10.14 4.69
CA SER A 135 12.46 -10.04 3.42
C SER A 135 13.00 -8.90 2.57
N LYS A 136 13.34 -9.22 1.32
CA LYS A 136 13.77 -8.25 0.30
C LYS A 136 12.68 -8.00 -0.75
N GLY A 137 11.43 -8.29 -0.41
CA GLY A 137 10.27 -8.02 -1.26
C GLY A 137 9.97 -6.53 -1.43
N CYS A 138 9.18 -6.18 -2.44
CA CYS A 138 8.79 -4.81 -2.77
C CYS A 138 7.75 -4.19 -1.81
N GLY A 139 7.22 -4.97 -0.87
CA GLY A 139 6.15 -4.57 0.05
C GLY A 139 6.38 -3.26 0.82
N GLY A 140 7.65 -2.96 1.12
CA GLY A 140 8.03 -1.69 1.75
C GLY A 140 7.95 -0.50 0.81
N ILE A 141 8.46 -0.63 -0.41
CA ILE A 141 8.62 0.49 -1.36
C ILE A 141 7.33 0.85 -2.11
N MET A 142 6.44 -0.13 -2.34
CA MET A 142 5.23 0.09 -3.17
C MET A 142 4.28 1.18 -2.64
N ARG A 143 4.37 1.50 -1.34
CA ARG A 143 3.42 2.35 -0.62
C ARG A 143 3.98 3.67 -0.07
N VAL A 144 5.22 4.03 -0.44
CA VAL A 144 5.91 5.21 0.14
C VAL A 144 5.61 6.51 -0.59
N ALA A 145 5.02 6.47 -1.79
CA ALA A 145 4.81 7.66 -2.62
C ALA A 145 4.12 8.85 -1.89
N PRO A 146 3.10 8.65 -1.03
CA PRO A 146 2.50 9.74 -0.26
C PRO A 146 3.47 10.49 0.66
N ILE A 147 4.50 9.82 1.18
CA ILE A 147 5.48 10.40 2.11
C ILE A 147 6.25 11.53 1.44
N GLY A 148 6.49 11.46 0.13
CA GLY A 148 7.18 12.50 -0.64
C GLY A 148 6.43 13.84 -0.75
N PHE A 149 5.20 13.94 -0.24
CA PHE A 149 4.36 15.12 -0.35
C PHE A 149 4.07 15.83 0.98
N ILE A 150 4.69 15.39 2.09
CA ILE A 150 4.58 16.12 3.37
C ILE A 150 5.41 17.40 3.35
N ASP A 151 5.03 18.37 4.19
CA ASP A 151 5.70 19.66 4.32
C ASP A 151 6.84 19.57 5.36
N GLU A 152 7.86 18.78 5.05
CA GLU A 152 9.04 18.53 5.89
C GLU A 152 10.33 18.65 5.07
N ASP A 153 11.49 18.68 5.75
CA ASP A 153 12.80 18.64 5.10
C ASP A 153 13.03 17.31 4.34
N GLU A 154 13.77 17.37 3.23
CA GLU A 154 14.05 16.20 2.38
C GLU A 154 14.71 15.05 3.16
N ASN A 155 15.55 15.34 4.15
CA ASN A 155 16.16 14.30 4.98
C ASN A 155 15.13 13.60 5.87
N ILE A 156 14.14 14.35 6.38
CA ILE A 156 13.04 13.79 7.18
C ILE A 156 12.16 12.92 6.28
N ILE A 157 11.84 13.38 5.07
CA ILE A 157 11.07 12.62 4.08
C ILE A 157 11.79 11.30 3.73
N ALA A 158 13.08 11.37 3.43
CA ALA A 158 13.88 10.19 3.10
C ALA A 158 13.97 9.20 4.27
N GLN A 159 14.20 9.71 5.48
CA GLN A 159 14.26 8.90 6.70
C GLN A 159 12.91 8.22 6.97
N LEU A 160 11.80 8.96 6.88
CA LEU A 160 10.46 8.42 7.07
C LEU A 160 10.10 7.37 6.01
N GLY A 161 10.54 7.57 4.77
CA GLY A 161 10.42 6.56 3.71
C GLY A 161 11.11 5.24 4.07
N ALA A 162 12.33 5.31 4.60
CA ALA A 162 13.06 4.13 5.07
C ALA A 162 12.41 3.49 6.31
N GLU A 163 12.04 4.29 7.30
CA GLU A 163 11.41 3.81 8.55
C GLU A 163 10.03 3.18 8.29
N SER A 164 9.22 3.77 7.41
CA SER A 164 7.90 3.23 7.04
C SER A 164 7.99 1.86 6.36
N SER A 165 9.05 1.62 5.58
CA SER A 165 9.36 0.31 5.00
C SER A 165 9.78 -0.67 6.10
N ALA A 166 10.64 -0.21 7.00
CA ALA A 166 11.20 -0.99 8.11
C ALA A 166 10.15 -1.52 9.10
N LEU A 167 8.97 -0.89 9.18
CA LEU A 167 7.83 -1.39 9.96
C LEU A 167 7.47 -2.84 9.61
N THR A 168 7.67 -3.26 8.36
CA THR A 168 7.25 -4.59 7.87
C THR A 168 8.32 -5.38 7.13
N HIS A 169 9.38 -4.72 6.63
CA HIS A 169 10.42 -5.34 5.80
C HIS A 169 11.81 -5.00 6.32
N GLY A 170 12.73 -5.96 6.33
CA GLY A 170 14.05 -5.85 6.98
C GLY A 170 15.17 -6.60 6.28
#